data_AF-A0A2D4FPE1-F1
#
_entry.id   AF-A0A2D4FPE1-F1
#
_cell.length_a   1.000
_cell.length_b   1.000
_cell.length_c   1.000
_cell.angle_alpha   90.00
_cell.angle_beta   90.00
_cell.angle_gamma   90.00
#
_symmetry.space_group_name_H-M   'P 1'
#
loop_
_entity.id
_entity.type
_entity.pdbx_description
1 polymer ?
#
loop_
_entity_poly.entity_id
_entity_poly.type
_entity_poly.pdbx_seq_one_letter_code
_entity_poly.pdbx_strand_id
1 'polypeptide(L)'
;VERVGQYLKDEDDDLVSPPNTDGNQWFNFLQSSNSLKESPLLFPYYPQKSLHFVKRRMESIIDQCLQRPADVIGKTVHQAFCMPLYGASKSDDSTSQLLKLPFLWHDKSYNLHYVLFTMLENSVSKLYILRRHTDISRSTNNGLLAVEFGNFLNKSVIESNESSSYSCLDAHFYDDETITVILVENSEQEGKERILAQLPLSSICTEENQGMEFNWNSGQRLDMQRDGIPTCTLTAETQWRVLENMKASYITVNGIRKVSCVLSSNLRHIRVFEMDEDDGEAEEEEEEEAPQAVSLPQEELNQSTDMAEGD
;
A
#
# COMPACT_ATOMS: atom_id res chain seq x y z
N VAL A 1 29.81 -42.35 40.59
CA VAL A 1 29.75 -41.78 39.22
C VAL A 1 28.40 -41.12 39.05
N GLU A 2 28.38 -39.85 38.66
CA GLU A 2 27.15 -39.07 38.47
C GLU A 2 26.34 -39.64 37.30
N ARG A 3 25.05 -39.93 37.52
CA ARG A 3 24.16 -40.58 36.53
C ARG A 3 23.13 -39.64 35.89
N VAL A 4 23.07 -38.38 36.33
CA VAL A 4 22.09 -37.40 35.86
C VAL A 4 22.58 -36.73 34.58
N GLY A 5 23.84 -36.29 34.56
CA GLY A 5 24.43 -35.57 33.42
C GLY A 5 24.32 -36.31 32.09
N GLN A 6 24.43 -37.64 32.07
CA GLN A 6 24.31 -38.44 30.83
C GLN A 6 22.95 -38.30 30.12
N TYR A 7 21.87 -37.94 30.82
CA TYR A 7 20.56 -37.71 30.20
C TYR A 7 20.41 -36.30 29.61
N LEU A 8 21.12 -35.32 30.17
CA LEU A 8 20.99 -33.90 29.86
C LEU A 8 22.06 -33.41 28.88
N LYS A 9 23.09 -34.21 28.58
CA LYS A 9 24.05 -33.90 27.54
C LYS A 9 23.40 -34.01 26.16
N ASP A 10 23.64 -33.00 25.33
CA ASP A 10 23.19 -32.96 23.94
C ASP A 10 24.21 -33.63 23.02
N GLU A 11 24.54 -34.89 23.34
CA GLU A 11 25.47 -35.75 22.61
C GLU A 11 24.67 -36.88 21.92
N ASP A 12 25.12 -37.30 20.73
CA ASP A 12 24.47 -38.37 19.95
C ASP A 12 24.86 -39.79 20.38
N ASP A 13 25.78 -39.89 21.33
CA ASP A 13 26.30 -41.12 21.88
C ASP A 13 25.30 -41.82 22.81
N ASP A 14 25.46 -43.13 22.98
CA ASP A 14 24.70 -43.91 23.95
C ASP A 14 25.07 -43.54 25.40
N LEU A 15 24.13 -43.74 26.32
CA LEU A 15 24.33 -43.54 27.75
C LEU A 15 25.50 -44.38 28.26
N VAL A 16 26.42 -43.77 29.00
CA VAL A 16 27.59 -44.44 29.59
C VAL A 16 27.17 -45.48 30.65
N SER A 17 26.09 -45.23 31.38
CA SER A 17 25.54 -46.12 32.39
C SER A 17 24.01 -46.15 32.29
N PRO A 18 23.44 -46.91 31.33
CA PRO A 18 22.00 -47.06 31.19
C PRO A 18 21.33 -47.61 32.46
N PRO A 19 20.03 -47.37 32.66
CA PRO A 19 19.31 -47.91 33.80
C PRO A 19 19.18 -49.42 33.68
N ASN A 20 19.38 -50.15 34.78
CA ASN A 20 19.16 -51.59 34.81
C ASN A 20 17.66 -51.89 34.78
N THR A 21 17.22 -52.65 33.77
CA THR A 21 15.83 -53.10 33.61
C THR A 21 15.57 -54.49 34.20
N ASP A 22 16.61 -55.18 34.68
CA ASP A 22 16.51 -56.52 35.25
C ASP A 22 15.60 -56.53 36.49
N GLY A 23 14.68 -57.48 36.53
CA GLY A 23 13.69 -57.61 37.61
C GLY A 23 12.43 -56.75 37.45
N ASN A 24 12.35 -55.90 36.42
CA ASN A 24 11.12 -55.19 36.11
C ASN A 24 10.09 -56.14 35.48
N GLN A 25 9.03 -56.48 36.24
CA GLN A 25 7.99 -57.42 35.81
C GLN A 25 7.25 -56.94 34.54
N TRP A 26 7.02 -55.64 34.40
CA TRP A 26 6.39 -55.07 33.22
C TRP A 26 7.28 -55.23 31.98
N PHE A 27 8.58 -54.95 32.10
CA PHE A 27 9.51 -55.12 30.99
C PHE A 27 9.63 -56.58 30.58
N ASN A 28 9.72 -57.51 31.54
CA ASN A 28 9.76 -58.95 31.28
C ASN A 28 8.48 -59.43 30.56
N PHE A 29 7.31 -58.98 31.04
CA PHE A 29 6.03 -59.29 30.42
C PHE A 29 5.94 -58.74 28.98
N LEU A 30 6.29 -57.46 28.80
CA LEU A 30 6.32 -56.80 27.49
C LEU A 30 7.31 -57.50 26.54
N GLN A 31 8.48 -57.93 27.03
CA GLN A 31 9.47 -58.65 26.23
C GLN A 31 9.05 -60.09 25.89
N SER A 32 8.18 -60.71 26.69
CA SER A 32 7.67 -62.06 26.41
C SER A 32 6.44 -62.08 25.49
N SER A 33 5.73 -60.95 25.37
CA SER A 33 4.48 -60.87 24.61
C SER A 33 4.73 -60.37 23.18
N ASN A 34 4.33 -61.17 22.19
CA ASN A 34 4.46 -60.79 20.78
C ASN A 34 3.50 -59.64 20.41
N SER A 35 2.25 -59.70 20.89
CA SER A 35 1.22 -58.72 20.53
C SER A 35 1.42 -57.35 21.21
N LEU A 36 2.00 -57.32 22.41
CA LEU A 36 2.20 -56.06 23.13
C LEU A 36 3.40 -55.28 22.61
N LYS A 37 4.47 -55.95 22.16
CA LYS A 37 5.63 -55.28 21.54
C LYS A 37 5.27 -54.44 20.33
N GLU A 38 4.33 -54.93 19.54
CA GLU A 38 3.88 -54.31 18.29
C GLU A 38 2.62 -53.44 18.50
N SER A 39 2.15 -53.30 19.75
CA SER A 39 0.94 -52.53 20.03
C SER A 39 1.17 -51.04 19.73
N PRO A 40 0.31 -50.40 18.91
CA PRO A 40 0.43 -48.97 18.59
C PRO A 40 0.07 -48.05 19.76
N LEU A 41 -0.42 -48.62 20.88
CA LEU A 41 -0.83 -47.87 22.07
C LEU A 41 0.31 -47.70 23.08
N LEU A 42 1.43 -48.41 22.90
CA LEU A 42 2.58 -48.32 23.77
C LEU A 42 3.66 -47.43 23.16
N PHE A 43 4.28 -46.60 23.99
CA PHE A 43 5.41 -45.79 23.55
C PHE A 43 6.66 -46.65 23.37
N PRO A 44 7.46 -46.39 22.33
CA PRO A 44 8.74 -47.06 22.16
C PRO A 44 9.70 -46.68 23.29
N TYR A 45 10.42 -47.67 23.82
CA TYR A 45 11.37 -47.48 24.90
C TYR A 45 12.82 -47.46 24.38
N TYR A 46 13.58 -46.42 24.74
CA TYR A 46 14.97 -46.22 24.32
C TYR A 46 15.92 -46.20 25.53
N PRO A 47 16.28 -47.37 26.12
CA PRO A 47 17.01 -47.44 27.40
C PRO A 47 18.43 -46.86 27.35
N GLN A 48 19.04 -46.86 26.16
CA GLN A 48 20.43 -46.47 25.94
C GLN A 48 20.57 -45.01 25.47
N LYS A 49 19.47 -44.25 25.34
CA LYS A 49 19.48 -42.93 24.71
C LYS A 49 19.24 -41.79 25.72
N SER A 50 19.83 -40.63 25.45
CA SER A 50 19.65 -39.41 26.22
C SER A 50 18.24 -38.82 26.06
N LEU A 51 17.87 -37.89 26.94
CA LEU A 51 16.59 -37.16 26.82
C LEU A 51 16.59 -36.26 25.58
N HIS A 52 17.75 -35.67 25.23
CA HIS A 52 17.92 -34.86 24.03
C HIS A 52 17.65 -35.67 22.76
N PHE A 53 18.12 -36.91 22.68
CA PHE A 53 17.83 -37.79 21.55
C PHE A 53 16.31 -38.00 21.37
N VAL A 54 15.61 -38.34 22.46
CA VAL A 54 14.16 -38.57 22.42
C VAL A 54 13.41 -37.28 22.08
N LYS A 55 13.84 -36.13 22.62
CA LYS A 55 13.31 -34.81 22.27
C LYS A 55 13.46 -34.52 20.78
N ARG A 56 14.67 -34.62 20.21
CA ARG A 56 14.92 -34.35 18.78
C ARG A 56 14.12 -35.28 17.87
N ARG A 57 14.00 -36.55 18.25
CA ARG A 57 13.14 -37.51 17.54
C ARG A 57 11.67 -37.12 17.58
N MET A 58 11.17 -36.71 18.76
CA MET A 58 9.79 -36.24 18.94
C MET A 58 9.53 -34.98 18.10
N GLU A 59 10.40 -33.97 18.21
CA GLU A 59 10.32 -32.73 17.44
C GLU A 59 10.34 -33.00 15.94
N SER A 60 11.24 -33.86 15.45
CA SER A 60 11.29 -34.21 14.02
C SER A 60 9.99 -34.83 13.51
N ILE A 61 9.35 -35.70 14.30
CA ILE A 61 8.06 -36.30 13.93
C ILE A 61 6.96 -35.23 13.93
N ILE A 62 6.93 -34.37 14.95
CA ILE A 62 5.97 -33.25 15.04
C ILE A 62 6.15 -32.31 13.84
N ASP A 63 7.39 -31.91 13.54
CA ASP A 63 7.71 -31.03 12.41
C ASP A 63 7.27 -31.65 11.09
N GLN A 64 7.53 -32.94 10.86
CA GLN A 64 7.03 -33.63 9.68
C GLN A 64 5.50 -33.57 9.57
N CYS A 65 4.79 -33.75 10.69
CA CYS A 65 3.34 -33.62 10.74
C CYS A 65 2.87 -32.19 10.47
N LEU A 66 3.59 -31.17 10.97
CA LEU A 66 3.23 -29.76 10.80
C LEU A 66 3.58 -29.20 9.41
N GLN A 67 4.62 -29.72 8.75
CA GLN A 67 5.00 -29.34 7.40
C GLN A 67 4.06 -29.92 6.33
N ARG A 68 3.49 -31.09 6.60
CA ARG A 68 2.63 -31.79 5.64
C ARG A 68 1.41 -30.98 5.19
N PRO A 69 0.65 -30.29 6.07
CA PRO A 69 -0.42 -29.39 5.65
C PRO A 69 0.03 -28.31 4.67
N ALA A 70 1.19 -27.69 4.89
CA ALA A 70 1.70 -26.64 4.00
C ALA A 70 1.99 -27.19 2.59
N ASP A 71 2.62 -28.36 2.48
CA ASP A 71 2.87 -29.03 1.19
C ASP A 71 1.56 -29.44 0.49
N VAL A 72 0.63 -30.05 1.22
CA VAL A 72 -0.65 -30.49 0.65
C VAL A 72 -1.49 -29.30 0.20
N ILE A 73 -1.64 -28.26 1.04
CA ILE A 73 -2.38 -27.04 0.68
C ILE A 73 -1.68 -26.33 -0.48
N GLY A 74 -0.35 -26.19 -0.45
CA GLY A 74 0.41 -25.58 -1.54
C GLY A 74 0.18 -26.26 -2.89
N LYS A 75 0.08 -27.60 -2.92
CA LYS A 75 -0.25 -28.37 -4.14
C LYS A 75 -1.69 -28.20 -4.62
N THR A 76 -2.62 -27.81 -3.75
CA THR A 76 -4.01 -27.51 -4.15
C THR A 76 -4.17 -26.14 -4.78
N VAL A 77 -3.26 -25.20 -4.47
CA VAL A 77 -3.24 -23.86 -5.07
C VAL A 77 -2.67 -23.97 -6.48
N HIS A 78 -3.48 -23.61 -7.46
CA HIS A 78 -3.08 -23.56 -8.87
C HIS A 78 -3.23 -22.13 -9.39
N GLN A 79 -2.41 -21.79 -10.39
CA GLN A 79 -2.49 -20.49 -11.04
C GLN A 79 -3.83 -20.37 -11.78
N ALA A 80 -4.74 -19.57 -11.23
CA ALA A 80 -6.02 -19.28 -11.87
C ALA A 80 -5.89 -18.23 -12.99
N PHE A 81 -4.97 -17.29 -12.83
CA PHE A 81 -4.79 -16.16 -13.73
C PHE A 81 -3.35 -15.67 -13.73
N CYS A 82 -2.83 -15.28 -14.89
CA CYS A 82 -1.54 -14.63 -15.03
C CYS A 82 -1.62 -13.62 -16.16
N MET A 83 -1.43 -12.33 -15.83
CA MET A 83 -1.40 -11.22 -16.77
C MET A 83 -0.05 -10.51 -16.66
N PRO A 84 0.84 -10.64 -17.66
CA PRO A 84 2.08 -9.90 -17.68
C PRO A 84 1.81 -8.43 -18.04
N LEU A 85 2.12 -7.52 -17.11
CA LEU A 85 1.78 -6.10 -17.23
C LEU A 85 2.75 -5.37 -18.19
N TYR A 86 4.02 -5.19 -17.82
CA TYR A 86 4.99 -4.44 -18.61
C TYR A 86 6.41 -4.96 -18.41
N GLY A 87 7.30 -4.67 -19.35
CA GLY A 87 8.73 -4.90 -19.18
C GLY A 87 9.41 -3.72 -18.49
N ALA A 88 10.04 -3.94 -17.34
CA ALA A 88 10.88 -2.91 -16.72
C ALA A 88 12.13 -2.64 -17.59
N SER A 89 12.38 -1.39 -17.97
CA SER A 89 13.65 -0.99 -18.57
C SER A 89 14.73 -1.03 -17.49
N LYS A 90 15.96 -1.46 -17.84
CA LYS A 90 17.08 -1.53 -16.90
C LYS A 90 17.71 -0.17 -16.56
N SER A 91 17.14 0.94 -17.07
CA SER A 91 17.83 2.24 -17.12
C SER A 91 17.33 3.29 -16.13
N ASP A 92 16.22 3.10 -15.41
CA ASP A 92 15.70 4.15 -14.53
C ASP A 92 16.04 3.93 -13.06
N ASP A 93 17.05 4.71 -12.67
CA ASP A 93 17.47 5.13 -11.34
C ASP A 93 18.22 4.13 -10.45
N SER A 94 19.51 4.43 -10.32
CA SER A 94 20.44 4.06 -9.24
C SER A 94 20.02 4.53 -7.84
N THR A 95 18.76 4.92 -7.66
CA THR A 95 18.19 5.29 -6.37
C THR A 95 17.53 4.07 -5.74
N SER A 96 17.52 4.02 -4.40
CA SER A 96 16.88 2.92 -3.67
C SER A 96 15.39 2.87 -4.02
N GLN A 97 15.01 1.96 -4.91
CA GLN A 97 13.61 1.73 -5.27
C GLN A 97 12.89 1.17 -4.04
N LEU A 98 12.20 2.03 -3.30
CA LEU A 98 11.14 1.57 -2.40
C LEU A 98 10.05 0.95 -3.28
N LEU A 99 9.53 -0.20 -2.87
CA LEU A 99 8.41 -0.87 -3.53
C LEU A 99 7.18 0.05 -3.41
N LYS A 100 6.82 0.75 -4.50
CA LYS A 100 5.71 1.72 -4.61
C LYS A 100 4.51 1.12 -5.34
N LEU A 101 4.65 1.08 -6.66
CA LEU A 101 3.74 0.52 -7.62
C LEU A 101 4.45 -0.64 -8.32
N PRO A 102 3.74 -1.73 -8.63
CA PRO A 102 2.29 -1.92 -8.48
C PRO A 102 1.82 -2.08 -7.01
N PHE A 103 0.65 -1.54 -6.68
CA PHE A 103 0.01 -1.65 -5.37
C PHE A 103 -1.22 -2.56 -5.45
N LEU A 104 -1.35 -3.54 -4.54
CA LEU A 104 -2.48 -4.46 -4.49
C LEU A 104 -3.41 -4.13 -3.33
N TRP A 105 -4.71 -4.12 -3.60
CA TRP A 105 -5.75 -3.90 -2.61
C TRP A 105 -6.83 -4.97 -2.68
N HIS A 106 -7.40 -5.33 -1.53
CA HIS A 106 -8.54 -6.22 -1.43
C HIS A 106 -9.70 -5.48 -0.76
N ASP A 107 -10.66 -5.12 -1.59
CA ASP A 107 -11.93 -4.57 -1.19
C ASP A 107 -12.82 -5.70 -0.67
N LYS A 108 -13.04 -5.69 0.64
CA LYS A 108 -13.84 -6.71 1.35
C LYS A 108 -15.34 -6.52 1.14
N SER A 109 -15.76 -5.31 0.83
CA SER A 109 -17.16 -4.93 0.68
C SER A 109 -17.74 -5.53 -0.60
N TYR A 110 -16.99 -5.45 -1.70
CA TYR A 110 -17.39 -5.98 -3.00
C TYR A 110 -16.68 -7.28 -3.40
N ASN A 111 -15.76 -7.78 -2.58
CA ASN A 111 -14.94 -8.97 -2.85
C ASN A 111 -14.14 -8.83 -4.16
N LEU A 112 -13.49 -7.68 -4.30
CA LEU A 112 -12.69 -7.34 -5.47
C LEU A 112 -11.21 -7.21 -5.08
N HIS A 113 -10.35 -7.73 -5.94
CA HIS A 113 -8.93 -7.42 -5.97
C HIS A 113 -8.69 -6.27 -6.94
N TYR A 114 -8.02 -5.23 -6.45
CA TYR A 114 -7.54 -4.13 -7.26
C TYR A 114 -6.02 -4.17 -7.35
N VAL A 115 -5.49 -3.78 -8.50
CA VAL A 115 -4.08 -3.54 -8.74
C VAL A 115 -3.95 -2.16 -9.37
N LEU A 116 -3.26 -1.27 -8.66
CA LEU A 116 -2.85 0.03 -9.18
C LEU A 116 -1.45 -0.11 -9.74
N PHE A 117 -1.21 0.39 -10.94
CA PHE A 117 0.12 0.38 -11.50
C PHE A 117 0.27 1.47 -12.54
N THR A 118 1.52 1.76 -12.89
CA THR A 118 1.85 2.68 -13.97
C THR A 118 2.65 1.93 -15.03
N MET A 119 2.46 2.32 -16.28
CA MET A 119 3.37 1.95 -17.36
C MET A 119 4.17 3.19 -17.72
N LEU A 120 5.50 3.06 -17.80
CA LEU A 120 6.33 4.17 -18.21
C LEU A 120 6.17 4.37 -19.72
N GLU A 121 5.53 5.46 -20.08
CA GLU A 121 5.27 5.86 -21.46
C GLU A 121 6.11 7.07 -21.82
N ASN A 122 6.42 7.24 -23.11
CA ASN A 122 7.12 8.36 -23.73
C ASN A 122 6.70 9.74 -23.14
N SER A 123 7.29 10.13 -22.00
CA SER A 123 7.11 11.37 -21.21
C SER A 123 5.88 11.50 -20.28
N VAL A 124 4.87 10.62 -20.34
CA VAL A 124 3.67 10.71 -19.47
C VAL A 124 3.33 9.37 -18.84
N SER A 125 3.12 9.33 -17.53
CA SER A 125 2.73 8.11 -16.81
C SER A 125 1.25 8.14 -16.43
N LYS A 126 0.43 7.34 -17.11
CA LYS A 126 -0.98 7.11 -16.75
C LYS A 126 -1.08 6.16 -15.57
N LEU A 127 -2.12 6.34 -14.75
CA LEU A 127 -2.47 5.37 -13.72
C LEU A 127 -3.39 4.30 -14.33
N TYR A 128 -3.06 3.03 -14.15
CA TYR A 128 -3.88 1.91 -14.57
C TYR A 128 -4.49 1.23 -13.35
N ILE A 129 -5.77 0.90 -13.47
CA ILE A 129 -6.55 0.20 -12.44
C ILE A 129 -7.04 -1.12 -13.05
N LEU A 130 -6.49 -2.23 -12.55
CA LEU A 130 -6.96 -3.57 -12.84
C LEU A 130 -7.82 -4.04 -11.67
N ARG A 131 -9.05 -4.47 -11.93
CA ARG A 131 -9.94 -5.03 -10.92
C ARG A 131 -10.48 -6.40 -11.33
N ARG A 132 -10.56 -7.31 -10.36
CA ARG A 132 -11.07 -8.67 -10.55
C ARG A 132 -11.81 -9.17 -9.33
N HIS A 133 -12.83 -9.96 -9.54
CA HIS A 133 -13.50 -10.66 -8.46
C HIS A 133 -12.59 -11.73 -7.81
N THR A 134 -12.71 -11.90 -6.49
CA THR A 134 -11.96 -12.90 -5.70
C THR A 134 -12.33 -14.33 -6.12
N ASP A 135 -13.61 -14.56 -6.41
CA ASP A 135 -14.11 -15.75 -7.10
C ASP A 135 -13.80 -15.69 -8.60
N ILE A 136 -12.99 -16.63 -9.06
CA ILE A 136 -12.49 -16.75 -10.44
C ILE A 136 -13.62 -16.99 -11.45
N SER A 137 -14.74 -17.59 -11.01
CA SER A 137 -15.87 -17.88 -11.88
C SER A 137 -16.69 -16.65 -12.26
N ARG A 138 -16.52 -15.55 -11.53
CA ARG A 138 -17.25 -14.30 -11.73
C ARG A 138 -16.42 -13.33 -12.55
N SER A 139 -17.01 -12.79 -13.61
CA SER A 139 -16.45 -11.65 -14.32
C SER A 139 -16.72 -10.35 -13.56
N THR A 140 -15.90 -9.34 -13.84
CA THR A 140 -16.07 -7.97 -13.33
C THR A 140 -16.12 -7.04 -14.52
N ASN A 141 -17.11 -6.14 -14.55
CA ASN A 141 -17.19 -5.09 -15.57
C ASN A 141 -15.98 -4.15 -15.43
N ASN A 142 -15.50 -3.55 -16.51
CA ASN A 142 -14.34 -2.64 -16.50
C ASN A 142 -13.14 -3.27 -15.77
N GLY A 143 -12.78 -4.51 -16.15
CA GLY A 143 -11.69 -5.23 -15.49
C GLY A 143 -10.35 -4.49 -15.57
N LEU A 144 -10.16 -3.63 -16.58
CA LEU A 144 -8.98 -2.78 -16.72
C LEU A 144 -9.39 -1.41 -17.25
N LEU A 145 -8.90 -0.35 -16.60
CA LEU A 145 -9.07 1.03 -17.02
C LEU A 145 -7.75 1.80 -16.89
N ALA A 146 -7.50 2.71 -17.81
CA ALA A 146 -6.48 3.74 -17.68
C ALA A 146 -7.13 5.06 -17.22
N VAL A 147 -6.44 5.78 -16.33
CA VAL A 147 -6.85 7.08 -15.83
C VAL A 147 -5.85 8.10 -16.36
N GLU A 148 -6.38 9.03 -17.15
CA GLU A 148 -5.67 10.20 -17.63
C GLU A 148 -6.10 11.41 -16.83
N PHE A 149 -5.12 12.18 -16.37
CA PHE A 149 -5.33 13.30 -15.50
C PHE A 149 -5.32 14.59 -16.32
N GLY A 150 -6.50 15.18 -16.47
CA GLY A 150 -6.69 16.45 -17.16
C GLY A 150 -6.28 17.65 -16.31
N ASN A 151 -6.67 18.84 -16.74
CA ASN A 151 -6.29 20.07 -16.05
C ASN A 151 -6.95 20.14 -14.66
N PHE A 152 -6.14 20.19 -13.59
CA PHE A 152 -6.63 20.41 -12.23
C PHE A 152 -6.78 21.88 -11.87
N LEU A 153 -6.04 22.73 -12.58
CA LEU A 153 -5.94 24.15 -12.30
C LEU A 153 -6.91 24.90 -13.21
N ASN A 154 -8.13 25.16 -12.71
CA ASN A 154 -8.90 26.31 -13.16
C ASN A 154 -8.25 27.58 -12.57
N LYS A 155 -7.02 27.91 -13.00
CA LYS A 155 -6.50 29.27 -12.79
C LYS A 155 -7.41 30.18 -13.61
N SER A 156 -8.07 31.09 -12.89
CA SER A 156 -9.00 32.11 -13.38
C SER A 156 -8.74 32.56 -14.81
N VAL A 157 -9.78 32.50 -15.65
CA VAL A 157 -10.07 33.37 -16.80
C VAL A 157 -8.92 34.31 -17.20
N ILE A 158 -7.89 33.80 -17.88
CA ILE A 158 -7.06 34.50 -18.87
C ILE A 158 -6.36 33.41 -19.69
N GLU A 159 -6.82 33.25 -20.92
CA GLU A 159 -6.10 32.81 -22.13
C GLU A 159 -4.72 32.15 -21.93
N SER A 160 -4.70 30.87 -21.53
CA SER A 160 -3.67 29.94 -22.00
C SER A 160 -4.32 28.58 -22.26
N ASN A 161 -4.60 28.30 -23.53
CA ASN A 161 -5.18 27.04 -24.04
C ASN A 161 -4.24 25.82 -23.90
N GLU A 162 -3.24 25.86 -23.02
CA GLU A 162 -2.38 24.70 -22.78
C GLU A 162 -3.05 23.80 -21.74
N SER A 163 -3.62 22.70 -22.21
CA SER A 163 -4.05 21.61 -21.35
C SER A 163 -2.83 21.04 -20.62
N SER A 164 -2.63 21.43 -19.36
CA SER A 164 -1.61 20.80 -18.51
C SER A 164 -1.95 19.32 -18.39
N SER A 165 -0.95 18.47 -18.63
CA SER A 165 -1.06 17.03 -18.45
C SER A 165 -0.23 16.62 -17.24
N TYR A 166 -0.72 15.62 -16.51
CA TYR A 166 -0.08 15.15 -15.30
C TYR A 166 0.34 13.69 -15.43
N SER A 167 1.47 13.35 -14.81
CA SER A 167 1.94 11.97 -14.67
C SER A 167 1.76 11.49 -13.23
N CYS A 168 1.30 10.25 -13.08
CA CYS A 168 1.21 9.57 -11.79
C CYS A 168 2.59 9.05 -11.34
N LEU A 169 2.98 9.40 -10.12
CA LEU A 169 4.21 8.91 -9.49
C LEU A 169 3.97 7.73 -8.55
N ASP A 170 2.89 7.82 -7.79
CA ASP A 170 2.54 6.86 -6.75
C ASP A 170 1.05 6.93 -6.45
N ALA A 171 0.46 5.81 -6.05
CA ALA A 171 -0.97 5.70 -5.82
C ALA A 171 -1.30 4.58 -4.82
N HIS A 172 -2.10 4.90 -3.81
CA HIS A 172 -2.50 3.97 -2.75
C HIS A 172 -4.00 4.10 -2.45
N PHE A 173 -4.65 3.00 -2.09
CA PHE A 173 -6.03 3.05 -1.58
C PHE A 173 -6.05 3.66 -0.19
N TYR A 174 -6.81 4.75 -0.03
CA TYR A 174 -7.09 5.37 1.26
C TYR A 174 -8.13 4.56 2.03
N ASP A 175 -9.21 4.18 1.33
CA ASP A 175 -10.28 3.28 1.78
C ASP A 175 -10.82 2.47 0.57
N ASP A 176 -11.95 1.77 0.75
CA ASP A 176 -12.55 0.95 -0.31
C ASP A 176 -13.15 1.78 -1.47
N GLU A 177 -13.28 3.11 -1.32
CA GLU A 177 -13.94 4.00 -2.29
C GLU A 177 -13.00 5.07 -2.86
N THR A 178 -11.84 5.30 -2.25
CA THR A 178 -10.96 6.44 -2.57
C THR A 178 -9.51 6.01 -2.75
N ILE A 179 -8.89 6.47 -3.85
CA ILE A 179 -7.46 6.31 -4.11
C ILE A 179 -6.77 7.65 -3.86
N THR A 180 -5.69 7.68 -3.09
CA THR A 180 -4.83 8.87 -3.00
C THR A 180 -3.65 8.73 -3.96
N VAL A 181 -3.41 9.76 -4.76
CA VAL A 181 -2.39 9.77 -5.81
C VAL A 181 -1.44 10.96 -5.65
N ILE A 182 -0.18 10.76 -6.03
CA ILE A 182 0.78 11.85 -6.25
C ILE A 182 0.96 12.04 -7.74
N LEU A 183 0.70 13.27 -8.19
CA LEU A 183 0.83 13.68 -9.57
C LEU A 183 2.00 14.65 -9.73
N VAL A 184 2.57 14.67 -10.93
CA VAL A 184 3.54 15.66 -11.36
C VAL A 184 3.10 16.29 -12.66
N GLU A 185 3.18 17.60 -12.75
CA GLU A 185 2.93 18.30 -13.99
C GLU A 185 4.01 17.99 -15.04
N ASN A 186 3.58 17.76 -16.28
CA ASN A 186 4.46 17.50 -17.43
C ASN A 186 4.91 18.80 -18.11
N SER A 187 5.26 19.84 -17.35
CA SER A 187 5.82 21.09 -17.87
C SER A 187 7.35 21.02 -18.01
N GLU A 188 7.91 21.71 -19.02
CA GLU A 188 9.37 21.82 -19.21
C GLU A 188 10.03 22.84 -18.28
N GLN A 189 9.25 23.58 -17.49
CA GLN A 189 9.76 24.60 -16.58
C GLN A 189 10.41 24.00 -15.33
N GLU A 190 11.45 24.69 -14.85
CA GLU A 190 12.27 24.27 -13.71
C GLU A 190 11.51 24.52 -12.40
N GLY A 191 10.69 23.54 -11.99
CA GLY A 191 9.88 23.66 -10.77
C GLY A 191 8.61 22.82 -10.76
N LYS A 192 8.63 21.61 -11.34
CA LYS A 192 7.43 20.78 -11.50
C LYS A 192 6.62 20.67 -10.21
N GLU A 193 5.44 21.28 -10.24
CA GLU A 193 4.49 21.22 -9.14
C GLU A 193 4.10 19.75 -8.91
N ARG A 194 4.01 19.38 -7.63
CA ARG A 194 3.53 18.06 -7.20
C ARG A 194 2.17 18.25 -6.59
N ILE A 195 1.22 17.40 -6.95
CA ILE A 195 -0.14 17.47 -6.45
C ILE A 195 -0.42 16.20 -5.65
N LEU A 196 -1.02 16.37 -4.49
CA LEU A 196 -1.68 15.31 -3.73
C LEU A 196 -3.18 15.37 -4.06
N ALA A 197 -3.75 14.29 -4.59
CA ALA A 197 -5.17 14.25 -4.94
C ALA A 197 -5.86 12.99 -4.41
N GLN A 198 -7.13 13.13 -4.04
CA GLN A 198 -8.02 12.02 -3.72
C GLN A 198 -8.95 11.74 -4.89
N LEU A 199 -8.96 10.50 -5.36
CA LEU A 199 -9.75 10.02 -6.48
C LEU A 199 -10.84 9.08 -5.99
N PRO A 200 -12.11 9.51 -5.98
CA PRO A 200 -13.25 8.63 -5.75
C PRO A 200 -13.37 7.62 -6.89
N LEU A 201 -13.48 6.33 -6.54
CA LEU A 201 -13.71 5.26 -7.50
C LEU A 201 -15.05 5.41 -8.22
N SER A 202 -16.04 6.02 -7.59
CA SER A 202 -17.33 6.35 -8.20
C SER A 202 -17.20 7.26 -9.42
N SER A 203 -16.21 8.15 -9.43
CA SER A 203 -15.90 9.03 -10.56
C SER A 203 -15.16 8.31 -11.70
N ILE A 204 -14.44 7.23 -11.41
CA ILE A 204 -13.65 6.47 -12.40
C ILE A 204 -14.49 5.32 -12.98
N CYS A 205 -15.23 4.63 -12.14
CA CYS A 205 -16.02 3.44 -12.47
C CYS A 205 -17.50 3.80 -12.68
N THR A 206 -17.77 4.82 -13.50
CA THR A 206 -19.13 5.27 -13.81
C THR A 206 -19.93 4.20 -14.59
N GLU A 207 -21.26 4.32 -14.57
CA GLU A 207 -22.14 3.47 -15.39
C GLU A 207 -21.84 3.61 -16.89
N GLU A 208 -21.45 4.80 -17.35
CA GLU A 208 -21.06 5.06 -18.73
C GLU A 208 -19.81 4.28 -19.14
N ASN A 209 -18.87 4.11 -18.20
CA ASN A 209 -17.66 3.33 -18.43
C ASN A 209 -17.92 1.82 -18.42
N GLN A 210 -19.11 1.34 -18.01
CA GLN A 210 -19.42 -0.11 -17.95
C GLN A 210 -19.43 -0.80 -19.32
N GLY A 211 -19.58 -0.04 -20.42
CA GLY A 211 -19.43 -0.56 -21.79
C GLY A 211 -17.99 -0.63 -22.29
N MET A 212 -17.03 -0.12 -21.52
CA MET A 212 -15.61 -0.10 -21.89
C MET A 212 -14.95 -1.44 -21.53
N GLU A 213 -15.13 -2.44 -22.38
CA GLU A 213 -14.45 -3.72 -22.23
C GLU A 213 -13.09 -3.74 -22.94
N PHE A 214 -12.05 -4.12 -22.20
CA PHE A 214 -10.74 -4.39 -22.79
C PHE A 214 -10.66 -5.86 -23.24
N ASN A 215 -10.58 -6.08 -24.55
CA ASN A 215 -10.35 -7.40 -25.11
C ASN A 215 -8.86 -7.75 -25.06
N TRP A 216 -8.44 -8.28 -23.92
CA TRP A 216 -7.05 -8.63 -23.69
C TRP A 216 -6.65 -9.90 -24.45
N ASN A 217 -5.58 -9.81 -25.25
CA ASN A 217 -4.93 -11.00 -25.81
C ASN A 217 -3.84 -11.51 -24.87
N SER A 218 -4.14 -12.63 -24.20
CA SER A 218 -3.30 -13.29 -23.19
C SER A 218 -1.94 -13.78 -23.70
N GLY A 219 -1.73 -13.82 -25.01
CA GLY A 219 -0.44 -14.20 -25.61
C GLY A 219 0.60 -13.07 -25.59
N GLN A 220 0.24 -11.85 -25.21
CA GLN A 220 1.15 -10.70 -25.17
C GLN A 220 1.07 -9.97 -23.82
N ARG A 221 2.08 -9.15 -23.56
CA ARG A 221 2.12 -8.25 -22.41
C ARG A 221 1.19 -7.06 -22.61
N LEU A 222 0.70 -6.52 -21.50
CA LEU A 222 -0.26 -5.42 -21.53
C LEU A 222 0.33 -4.12 -22.11
N ASP A 223 1.62 -3.85 -21.87
CA ASP A 223 2.37 -2.72 -22.47
C ASP A 223 2.40 -2.73 -24.01
N MET A 224 2.24 -3.90 -24.64
CA MET A 224 2.20 -4.04 -26.10
C MET A 224 0.81 -3.79 -26.71
N GLN A 225 -0.25 -3.70 -25.89
CA GLN A 225 -1.64 -3.57 -26.32
C GLN A 225 -2.33 -2.31 -25.75
N ARG A 226 -1.51 -1.34 -25.32
CA ARG A 226 -1.94 -0.12 -24.65
C ARG A 226 -3.01 0.70 -25.37
N ASP A 227 -2.96 0.76 -26.70
CA ASP A 227 -3.87 1.59 -27.51
C ASP A 227 -5.32 1.06 -27.46
N GLY A 228 -5.49 -0.22 -27.08
CA GLY A 228 -6.79 -0.83 -26.88
C GLY A 228 -7.35 -0.63 -25.46
N ILE A 229 -6.54 -0.14 -24.51
CA ILE A 229 -6.97 0.02 -23.11
C ILE A 229 -7.92 1.21 -23.01
N PRO A 230 -9.14 1.02 -22.50
CA PRO A 230 -10.05 2.14 -22.31
C PRO A 230 -9.50 3.16 -21.32
N THR A 231 -9.57 4.44 -21.69
CA THR A 231 -9.04 5.55 -20.89
C THR A 231 -10.17 6.46 -20.45
N CYS A 232 -10.26 6.72 -19.15
CA CYS A 232 -11.11 7.74 -18.55
C CYS A 232 -10.27 8.97 -18.25
N THR A 233 -10.75 10.16 -18.65
CA THR A 233 -10.12 11.43 -18.31
C THR A 233 -10.80 12.03 -17.08
N LEU A 234 -10.04 12.32 -16.03
CA LEU A 234 -10.54 12.94 -14.82
C LEU A 234 -10.23 14.45 -14.83
N THR A 235 -11.25 15.28 -14.61
CA THR A 235 -11.13 16.73 -14.41
C THR A 235 -11.34 17.09 -12.94
N ALA A 236 -10.77 18.21 -12.47
CA ALA A 236 -10.71 18.60 -11.05
C ALA A 236 -12.06 18.97 -10.41
N GLU A 237 -12.88 17.96 -10.14
CA GLU A 237 -13.94 18.03 -9.11
C GLU A 237 -13.51 17.33 -7.81
N THR A 238 -12.29 16.79 -7.78
CA THR A 238 -11.74 16.00 -6.67
C THR A 238 -11.01 16.87 -5.66
N GLN A 239 -10.94 16.42 -4.40
CA GLN A 239 -10.12 17.08 -3.38
C GLN A 239 -8.64 16.91 -3.73
N TRP A 240 -7.94 18.01 -3.96
CA TRP A 240 -6.51 18.02 -4.25
C TRP A 240 -5.82 19.22 -3.61
N ARG A 241 -4.50 19.10 -3.42
CA ARG A 241 -3.65 20.17 -2.89
C ARG A 241 -2.30 20.18 -3.60
N VAL A 242 -1.80 21.37 -3.90
CA VAL A 242 -0.42 21.55 -4.40
C VAL A 242 0.56 21.40 -3.24
N LEU A 243 1.61 20.61 -3.44
CA LEU A 243 2.65 20.34 -2.45
C LEU A 243 3.81 21.33 -2.63
N GLU A 244 3.64 22.52 -2.07
CA GLU A 244 4.63 23.60 -2.19
C GLU A 244 5.97 23.23 -1.57
N ASN A 245 7.07 23.59 -2.23
CA ASN A 245 8.43 23.33 -1.77
C ASN A 245 8.72 21.85 -1.44
N MET A 246 7.99 20.92 -2.06
CA MET A 246 8.17 19.49 -1.84
C MET A 246 8.39 18.74 -3.15
N LYS A 247 9.55 18.08 -3.28
CA LYS A 247 9.79 17.08 -4.32
C LYS A 247 9.13 15.76 -3.95
N ALA A 248 7.81 15.78 -3.77
CA ALA A 248 7.01 14.63 -3.39
C ALA A 248 7.20 13.50 -4.40
N SER A 249 7.31 12.28 -3.88
CA SER A 249 7.54 11.12 -4.72
C SER A 249 6.74 9.92 -4.25
N TYR A 250 6.69 9.64 -2.94
CA TYR A 250 6.04 8.46 -2.38
C TYR A 250 4.89 8.84 -1.46
N ILE A 251 3.87 7.99 -1.37
CA ILE A 251 2.76 8.16 -0.44
C ILE A 251 2.52 6.91 0.40
N THR A 252 2.06 7.11 1.63
CA THR A 252 1.37 6.09 2.42
C THR A 252 0.15 6.71 3.07
N VAL A 253 -0.91 5.93 3.22
CA VAL A 253 -2.23 6.43 3.63
C VAL A 253 -2.88 5.52 4.66
N ASN A 254 -3.81 6.08 5.42
CA ASN A 254 -4.64 5.35 6.35
C ASN A 254 -6.01 6.01 6.43
N GLY A 255 -7.00 5.47 5.71
CA GLY A 255 -8.37 5.99 5.74
C GLY A 255 -9.09 5.83 7.08
N ILE A 256 -8.71 4.86 7.91
CA ILE A 256 -9.31 4.69 9.24
C ILE A 256 -8.90 5.82 10.18
N ARG A 257 -7.64 6.21 10.13
CA ARG A 257 -7.08 7.32 10.92
C ARG A 257 -7.14 8.66 10.22
N LYS A 258 -7.60 8.66 8.97
CA LYS A 258 -7.77 9.81 8.12
C LYS A 258 -6.52 10.65 7.90
N VAL A 259 -5.40 9.96 7.71
CA VAL A 259 -4.09 10.57 7.53
C VAL A 259 -3.39 10.05 6.28
N SER A 260 -2.63 10.93 5.65
CA SER A 260 -1.73 10.63 4.54
C SER A 260 -0.33 11.12 4.88
N CYS A 261 0.69 10.39 4.45
CA CYS A 261 2.08 10.74 4.67
C CYS A 261 2.81 10.69 3.32
N VAL A 262 3.40 11.82 2.95
CA VAL A 262 4.13 12.00 1.71
C VAL A 262 5.63 12.02 2.02
N LEU A 263 6.39 11.24 1.26
CA LEU A 263 7.85 11.19 1.32
C LEU A 263 8.42 11.76 0.02
N SER A 264 9.41 12.63 0.17
CA SER A 264 10.09 13.23 -0.97
C SER A 264 11.08 12.29 -1.66
N SER A 265 11.48 12.64 -2.88
CA SER A 265 12.42 11.86 -3.70
C SER A 265 13.80 11.65 -3.05
N ASN A 266 14.20 12.49 -2.09
CA ASN A 266 15.46 12.35 -1.36
C ASN A 266 15.41 11.33 -0.20
N LEU A 267 14.23 10.73 0.06
CA LEU A 267 13.97 9.75 1.12
C LEU A 267 14.22 10.25 2.55
N ARG A 268 14.24 11.58 2.77
CA ARG A 268 14.56 12.19 4.07
C ARG A 268 13.52 13.20 4.55
N HIS A 269 12.84 13.88 3.64
CA HIS A 269 11.81 14.84 4.00
C HIS A 269 10.42 14.22 3.85
N ILE A 270 9.70 14.20 4.98
CA ILE A 270 8.37 13.63 5.15
C ILE A 270 7.41 14.75 5.57
N ARG A 271 6.20 14.75 4.99
CA ARG A 271 5.08 15.57 5.47
C ARG A 271 3.87 14.67 5.73
N VAL A 272 3.15 14.94 6.82
CA VAL A 272 1.94 14.23 7.20
C VAL A 272 0.77 15.20 7.04
N PHE A 273 -0.32 14.71 6.47
CA PHE A 273 -1.54 15.44 6.19
C PHE A 273 -2.70 14.74 6.90
N GLU A 274 -3.52 15.52 7.58
CA GLU A 274 -4.85 15.09 7.98
C GLU A 274 -5.79 15.35 6.80
N MET A 275 -6.58 14.35 6.42
CA MET A 275 -7.36 14.38 5.18
C MET A 275 -8.81 14.82 5.40
N ASP A 276 -9.17 15.16 6.64
CA ASP A 276 -10.55 15.32 7.09
C ASP A 276 -10.92 16.78 7.39
N GLU A 277 -9.91 17.66 7.43
CA GLU A 277 -10.08 19.09 7.64
C GLU A 277 -9.75 19.82 6.34
N ASP A 278 -10.70 20.64 5.87
CA ASP A 278 -10.43 21.66 4.86
C ASP A 278 -9.45 22.62 5.51
N ASP A 279 -8.16 22.51 5.16
CA ASP A 279 -7.10 23.30 5.78
C ASP A 279 -7.48 24.77 5.66
N GLY A 280 -7.93 25.34 6.77
CA GLY A 280 -8.26 26.75 6.94
C GLY A 280 -7.02 27.64 6.94
N GLU A 281 -6.03 27.33 6.09
CA GLU A 281 -4.98 28.25 5.73
C GLU A 281 -5.62 29.31 4.81
N ALA A 282 -6.30 30.26 5.45
CA ALA A 282 -6.50 31.57 4.88
C ALA A 282 -5.13 32.03 4.39
N GLU A 283 -5.01 32.21 3.08
CA GLU A 283 -3.88 32.87 2.44
C GLU A 283 -3.53 34.09 3.30
N GLU A 284 -2.33 34.10 3.89
CA GLU A 284 -1.81 35.30 4.54
C GLU A 284 -1.68 36.34 3.43
N GLU A 285 -2.74 37.11 3.19
CA GLU A 285 -2.69 38.32 2.39
C GLU A 285 -1.60 39.18 3.01
N GLU A 286 -0.46 39.30 2.32
CA GLU A 286 0.57 40.28 2.64
C GLU A 286 -0.11 41.66 2.67
N GLU A 287 -0.36 42.18 3.88
CA GLU A 287 -0.82 43.56 4.06
C GLU A 287 0.28 44.48 3.48
N GLU A 288 0.06 44.98 2.27
CA GLU A 288 0.84 46.06 1.70
C GLU A 288 0.70 47.30 2.61
N GLU A 289 1.73 47.58 3.43
CA GLU A 289 1.86 48.84 4.15
C GLU A 289 1.95 50.01 3.14
N ALA A 290 0.81 50.67 2.90
CA ALA A 290 0.79 51.99 2.28
C ALA A 290 1.34 53.05 3.27
N PRO A 291 2.20 53.99 2.82
CA PRO A 291 2.92 54.88 3.72
C PRO A 291 2.00 55.95 4.32
N GLN A 292 1.93 55.99 5.66
CA GLN A 292 1.31 57.10 6.41
C GLN A 292 2.16 58.37 6.28
N ALA A 293 1.57 59.41 5.72
CA ALA A 293 2.08 60.77 5.86
C ALA A 293 0.93 61.71 6.23
N VAL A 294 0.78 62.05 7.52
CA VAL A 294 0.36 63.38 7.96
C VAL A 294 0.91 63.66 9.36
N SER A 295 1.77 64.67 9.48
CA SER A 295 2.09 65.35 10.74
C SER A 295 1.52 66.79 10.71
N LEU A 296 0.61 67.03 11.67
CA LEU A 296 -0.01 68.24 12.28
C LEU A 296 0.84 69.56 12.34
N PRO A 297 0.36 70.68 12.97
CA PRO A 297 -0.94 71.39 12.99
C PRO A 297 -0.80 72.95 12.99
N GLN A 298 -1.91 73.71 13.07
CA GLN A 298 -2.15 75.01 13.78
C GLN A 298 -3.38 75.72 13.14
N GLU A 299 -4.16 76.63 13.73
CA GLU A 299 -4.61 77.06 15.07
C GLU A 299 -5.60 78.24 14.80
N GLU A 300 -6.42 78.65 15.78
CA GLU A 300 -7.23 79.90 15.86
C GLU A 300 -8.62 79.95 15.15
N LEU A 301 -9.72 79.88 15.90
CA LEU A 301 -10.48 80.98 16.57
C LEU A 301 -11.31 81.86 15.61
N ASN A 302 -12.65 81.72 15.62
CA ASN A 302 -13.57 82.72 16.17
C ASN A 302 -15.06 82.41 15.99
N GLN A 303 -15.81 82.91 16.97
CA GLN A 303 -17.22 82.73 17.32
C GLN A 303 -18.22 83.54 16.47
N SER A 304 -19.50 83.33 16.81
CA SER A 304 -20.74 84.09 16.53
C SER A 304 -21.45 83.70 15.24
N THR A 305 -22.76 83.39 15.24
CA THR A 305 -23.89 84.09 15.88
C THR A 305 -25.04 83.16 16.29
N ASP A 306 -25.57 83.42 17.49
CA ASP A 306 -26.91 83.02 17.96
C ASP A 306 -27.96 84.05 17.50
N MET A 307 -29.18 83.60 17.20
CA MET A 307 -30.49 84.23 17.52
C MET A 307 -31.62 83.64 16.63
N ALA A 308 -32.56 82.93 17.26
CA ALA A 308 -34.01 83.13 17.06
C ALA A 308 -34.83 82.36 18.13
N GLU A 309 -35.20 83.11 19.16
CA GLU A 309 -36.44 83.15 19.97
C GLU A 309 -37.41 81.94 20.09
N GLY A 310 -37.78 81.68 21.34
CA GLY A 310 -39.05 81.10 21.79
C GLY A 310 -39.25 81.34 23.30
N ASP A 311 -40.11 82.31 23.62
CA ASP A 311 -40.70 82.73 24.93
C ASP A 311 -39.82 83.31 26.07
#